data_AF-A0A1F2QC85-F1
#
_entry.id   AF-A0A1F2QC85-F1
#
_cell.length_a   1.000
_cell.length_b   1.000
_cell.length_c   1.000
_cell.angle_alpha   90.00
_cell.angle_beta   90.00
_cell.angle_gamma   90.00
#
_symmetry.space_group_name_H-M   'P 1'
#
loop_
_entity.id
_entity.type
_entity.pdbx_description
1 polymer ?
#
loop_
_entity_poly.entity_id
_entity_poly.type
_entity_poly.pdbx_seq_one_letter_code
_entity_poly.pdbx_strand_id
1 'polypeptide(L)'
;MELAGELLVAAPESRPLPAIYELVLPERASPLGVLVPAPPQDEPVPQFGSAEERIAPFGDYLGEVARRAGVGTRNAIERAAQLMEEILPADQWSGDAERQLRSVLSTAWLELPFIRPRASVARRAAFYAAAELADAGRVERADLEEVEWLCAFYDEELEGLRPLRRDPGLIPPITLGATQRPLEWVTLIDADFGVLQGQREDGRVVLAEWTTLKTLDWGSPSELREVTARARAQVSPPSHEEQLFGRVRHTRVVDYAGRQPEHAHEQLIVQNYVWADDTLGVRWIAFNPMGALSLGWRPANAGLFRWNDSNGEPTVETVWWQDGTAERRPPHLHEEVGYGWLVVASAAALQQLRDRLGSLHRLERITRKAREQDEGQGEDVRSRARAL
;
A
#
# COMPACT_ATOMS: atom_id res chain seq x y z
N MET A 1 14.64 35.45 -23.61
CA MET A 1 13.53 35.95 -22.78
C MET A 1 13.58 35.11 -21.51
N GLU A 2 14.39 35.59 -20.55
CA GLU A 2 14.67 34.95 -19.27
C GLU A 2 13.49 35.15 -18.31
N LEU A 3 12.90 34.04 -17.85
CA LEU A 3 12.02 33.87 -16.69
C LEU A 3 12.12 32.35 -16.42
N ALA A 4 12.58 31.83 -15.29
CA ALA A 4 12.38 32.26 -13.91
C ALA A 4 13.66 32.04 -13.08
N GLY A 5 13.99 33.00 -12.23
CA GLY A 5 14.91 32.78 -11.13
C GLY A 5 14.26 31.84 -10.12
N GLU A 6 14.90 30.71 -9.88
CA GLU A 6 14.63 29.87 -8.71
C GLU A 6 14.75 30.76 -7.48
N LEU A 7 13.62 30.97 -6.79
CA LEU A 7 13.63 31.47 -5.42
C LEU A 7 14.35 30.41 -4.58
N LEU A 8 15.66 30.55 -4.44
CA LEU A 8 16.43 29.91 -3.38
C LEU A 8 15.85 30.44 -2.05
N VAL A 9 14.88 29.72 -1.52
CA VAL A 9 14.40 29.94 -0.15
C VAL A 9 15.63 29.78 0.74
N ALA A 10 15.99 30.85 1.45
CA ALA A 10 17.10 30.81 2.40
C ALA A 10 16.86 29.67 3.38
N ALA A 11 17.91 28.88 3.67
CA ALA A 11 17.80 27.82 4.67
C ALA A 11 17.29 28.41 5.99
N PRO A 12 16.30 27.78 6.65
CA PRO A 12 15.79 28.28 7.92
C PRO A 12 16.92 28.41 8.95
N GLU A 13 16.82 29.42 9.81
CA GLU A 13 17.80 29.60 10.89
C GLU A 13 17.79 28.39 11.83
N SER A 14 18.98 27.91 12.21
CA SER A 14 19.10 26.75 13.08
C SER A 14 18.50 27.04 14.46
N ARG A 15 17.71 26.08 14.96
CA ARG A 15 17.02 26.19 16.26
C ARG A 15 17.72 25.34 17.32
N PRO A 16 17.77 25.80 18.59
CA PRO A 16 18.33 25.00 19.67
C PRO A 16 17.48 23.74 19.88
N LEU A 17 18.14 22.61 20.10
CA LEU A 17 17.48 21.33 20.31
C LEU A 17 16.86 21.27 21.72
N PRO A 18 15.64 20.73 21.89
CA PRO A 18 15.05 20.53 23.21
C PRO A 18 15.92 19.65 24.12
N ALA A 19 15.95 19.97 25.42
CA ALA A 19 16.82 19.31 26.39
C ALA A 19 16.62 17.79 26.49
N ILE A 20 15.42 17.27 26.17
CA ILE A 20 15.13 15.84 26.23
C ILE A 20 16.07 15.01 25.34
N TYR A 21 16.56 15.55 24.23
CA TYR A 21 17.45 14.84 23.32
C TYR A 21 18.85 14.59 23.91
N GLU A 22 19.22 15.31 24.96
CA GLU A 22 20.51 15.19 25.65
C GLU A 22 20.42 14.36 26.95
N LEU A 23 19.21 14.01 27.39
CA LEU A 23 19.01 13.27 28.63
C LEU A 23 19.45 11.80 28.51
N VAL A 24 20.03 11.26 29.58
CA VAL A 24 20.24 9.82 29.70
C VAL A 24 18.97 9.20 30.28
N LEU A 25 18.16 8.57 29.42
CA LEU A 25 16.97 7.85 29.84
C LEU A 25 17.34 6.43 30.31
N PRO A 26 16.73 5.91 31.40
CA PRO A 26 17.08 4.60 31.95
C PRO A 26 16.77 3.51 30.94
N GLU A 27 17.63 2.51 30.76
CA GLU A 27 17.29 1.37 29.90
C GLU A 27 16.02 0.67 30.42
N ARG A 28 15.04 0.50 29.54
CA ARG A 28 13.93 -0.43 29.76
C ARG A 28 14.15 -1.57 28.79
N ALA A 29 13.77 -2.79 29.17
CA ALA A 29 13.58 -3.86 28.20
C ALA A 29 12.56 -3.33 27.19
N SER A 30 13.05 -2.86 26.06
CA SER A 30 12.18 -2.27 25.06
C SER A 30 11.42 -3.43 24.44
N PRO A 31 10.08 -3.42 24.44
CA PRO A 31 9.35 -4.21 23.48
C PRO A 31 9.44 -3.50 22.11
N LEU A 32 10.65 -3.10 21.67
CA LEU A 32 10.91 -2.76 20.28
C LEU A 32 10.61 -4.06 19.50
N GLY A 33 9.41 -4.12 18.90
CA GLY A 33 8.90 -5.31 18.23
C GLY A 33 7.64 -5.94 18.83
N VAL A 34 7.06 -5.43 19.93
CA VAL A 34 5.65 -5.77 20.20
C VAL A 34 4.82 -4.97 19.21
N LEU A 35 4.49 -5.61 18.10
CA LEU A 35 3.33 -5.26 17.31
C LEU A 35 2.17 -5.18 18.30
N VAL A 36 1.82 -3.98 18.76
CA VAL A 36 0.52 -3.74 19.38
C VAL A 36 -0.45 -4.18 18.30
N PRO A 37 -1.14 -5.33 18.44
CA PRO A 37 -1.98 -5.82 17.38
C PRO A 37 -2.97 -4.71 17.08
N ALA A 38 -3.13 -4.39 15.79
CA ALA A 38 -4.12 -3.42 15.39
C ALA A 38 -5.44 -3.89 16.03
N PRO A 39 -6.08 -3.06 16.87
CA PRO A 39 -7.35 -3.45 17.46
C PRO A 39 -8.32 -3.79 16.31
N PRO A 40 -9.32 -4.65 16.56
CA PRO A 40 -10.40 -4.84 15.61
C PRO A 40 -10.89 -3.48 15.08
N GLN A 41 -11.35 -3.44 13.83
CA GLN A 41 -11.80 -2.20 13.19
C GLN A 41 -12.87 -1.47 14.04
N ASP A 42 -13.59 -2.23 14.87
CA ASP A 42 -14.72 -1.82 15.72
C ASP A 42 -14.34 -1.39 17.14
N GLU A 43 -13.12 -1.64 17.57
CA GLU A 43 -12.68 -1.28 18.90
C GLU A 43 -11.75 -0.06 18.82
N PRO A 44 -11.87 0.91 19.75
CA PRO A 44 -10.92 2.00 19.85
C PRO A 44 -9.54 1.44 20.16
N VAL A 45 -8.49 2.17 19.79
CA VAL A 45 -7.15 1.71 20.18
C VAL A 45 -7.06 1.71 21.70
N PRO A 46 -6.63 0.60 22.34
CA PRO A 46 -6.51 0.57 23.78
C PRO A 46 -5.60 1.71 24.24
N GLN A 47 -5.97 2.34 25.35
CA GLN A 47 -5.11 3.35 25.96
C GLN A 47 -3.95 2.63 26.61
N PHE A 48 -2.79 2.77 25.99
CA PHE A 48 -1.55 2.21 26.47
C PHE A 48 -0.67 3.32 27.07
N GLY A 49 0.04 2.99 28.16
CA GLY A 49 0.66 3.99 29.01
C GLY A 49 2.03 4.48 28.53
N SER A 50 2.78 3.68 27.77
CA SER A 50 4.15 4.00 27.37
C SER A 50 4.22 4.97 26.19
N ALA A 51 5.35 5.67 26.05
CA ALA A 51 5.59 6.57 24.92
C ALA A 51 5.61 5.80 23.59
N GLU A 52 6.21 4.61 23.58
CA GLU A 52 6.28 3.69 22.44
C GLU A 52 4.88 3.30 21.93
N GLU A 53 3.97 2.95 22.85
CA GLU A 53 2.63 2.57 22.46
C GLU A 53 1.80 3.78 22.00
N ARG A 54 2.05 4.97 22.56
CA ARG A 54 1.40 6.22 22.15
C ARG A 54 1.78 6.63 20.73
N ILE A 55 3.06 6.52 20.37
CA ILE A 55 3.59 6.88 19.05
C ILE A 55 3.32 5.82 17.97
N ALA A 56 2.98 4.58 18.35
CA ALA A 56 2.76 3.50 17.40
C ALA A 56 1.70 3.87 16.33
N PRO A 57 1.95 3.57 15.03
CA PRO A 57 3.06 2.77 14.50
C PRO A 57 4.32 3.55 14.11
N PHE A 58 4.45 4.84 14.44
CA PHE A 58 5.52 5.71 13.92
C PHE A 58 6.85 5.62 14.68
N GLY A 59 6.95 4.72 15.67
CA GLY A 59 8.14 4.56 16.50
C GLY A 59 9.38 4.13 15.70
N ASP A 60 9.23 3.15 14.79
CA ASP A 60 10.33 2.64 13.97
C ASP A 60 10.87 3.72 13.02
N TYR A 61 9.96 4.47 12.39
CA TYR A 61 10.27 5.64 11.57
C TYR A 61 11.13 6.64 12.36
N LEU A 62 10.65 7.04 13.53
CA LEU A 62 11.33 8.06 14.31
C LEU A 62 12.66 7.55 14.88
N GLY A 63 12.76 6.24 15.14
CA GLY A 63 14.01 5.60 15.54
C GLY A 63 15.09 5.68 14.47
N GLU A 64 14.71 5.54 13.19
CA GLU A 64 15.62 5.68 12.06
C GLU A 64 16.10 7.12 11.89
N VAL A 65 15.19 8.10 12.01
CA VAL A 65 15.56 9.53 12.00
C VAL A 65 16.51 9.87 13.16
N ALA A 66 16.20 9.38 14.37
CA ALA A 66 17.02 9.60 15.56
C ALA A 66 18.43 9.04 15.39
N ARG A 67 18.57 7.85 14.80
CA ARG A 67 19.85 7.19 14.53
C ARG A 67 20.73 8.05 13.63
N ARG A 68 20.17 8.63 12.57
CA ARG A 68 20.89 9.54 11.65
C ARG A 68 21.25 10.85 12.31
N ALA A 69 20.36 11.38 13.14
CA ALA A 69 20.59 12.58 13.92
C ALA A 69 21.60 12.41 15.08
N GLY A 70 22.09 11.19 15.30
CA GLY A 70 22.99 10.84 16.39
C GLY A 70 22.39 11.10 17.78
N VAL A 71 21.08 10.90 17.93
CA VAL A 71 20.37 11.02 19.22
C VAL A 71 19.75 9.67 19.62
N GLY A 72 19.45 9.50 20.90
CA GLY A 72 18.82 8.28 21.38
C GLY A 72 17.41 8.10 20.80
N THR A 73 17.12 6.94 20.19
CA THR A 73 15.78 6.59 19.68
C THR A 73 14.69 6.80 20.72
N ARG A 74 14.97 6.41 21.98
CA ARG A 74 14.03 6.61 23.07
C ARG A 74 13.76 8.08 23.35
N ASN A 75 14.79 8.93 23.33
CA ASN A 75 14.63 10.36 23.54
C ASN A 75 13.72 10.97 22.47
N ALA A 76 13.87 10.54 21.22
CA ALA A 76 12.99 10.96 20.13
C ALA A 76 11.55 10.47 20.34
N ILE A 77 11.34 9.21 20.72
CA ILE A 77 10.01 8.65 21.01
C ILE A 77 9.32 9.38 22.17
N GLU A 78 10.03 9.63 23.27
CA GLU A 78 9.49 10.36 24.43
C GLU A 78 9.20 11.82 24.06
N ARG A 79 10.04 12.45 23.22
CA ARG A 79 9.77 13.80 22.70
C ARG A 79 8.51 13.82 21.83
N ALA A 80 8.34 12.84 20.95
CA ALA A 80 7.11 12.72 20.18
C ALA A 80 5.89 12.53 21.09
N ALA A 81 5.97 11.71 22.14
CA ALA A 81 4.87 11.57 23.09
C ALA A 81 4.53 12.89 23.82
N GLN A 82 5.54 13.71 24.17
CA GLN A 82 5.32 15.07 24.70
C GLN A 82 4.65 15.98 23.67
N LEU A 83 5.14 15.96 22.43
CA LEU A 83 4.57 16.75 21.33
C LEU A 83 3.11 16.37 21.06
N MET A 84 2.69 15.12 21.25
CA MET A 84 1.27 14.75 21.14
C MET A 84 0.39 15.56 22.12
N GLU A 85 0.85 15.72 23.37
CA GLU A 85 0.15 16.48 24.41
C GLU A 85 0.18 17.99 24.13
N GLU A 86 1.25 18.49 23.50
CA GLU A 86 1.39 19.89 23.07
C GLU A 86 0.51 20.22 21.84
N ILE A 87 0.37 19.27 20.90
CA ILE A 87 -0.36 19.45 19.64
C ILE A 87 -1.87 19.47 19.90
N LEU A 88 -2.37 18.49 20.65
CA LEU A 88 -3.80 18.36 20.94
C LEU A 88 -4.04 17.78 22.34
N PRO A 89 -5.04 18.29 23.08
CA PRO A 89 -5.47 17.71 24.35
C PRO A 89 -5.88 16.23 24.23
N ALA A 90 -5.59 15.43 25.27
CA ALA A 90 -5.83 13.98 25.26
C ALA A 90 -7.31 13.59 25.11
N ASP A 91 -8.25 14.43 25.54
CA ASP A 91 -9.68 14.23 25.35
C ASP A 91 -10.14 14.32 23.89
N GLN A 92 -9.27 14.75 22.96
CA GLN A 92 -9.55 14.80 21.52
C GLN A 92 -8.94 13.64 20.72
N TRP A 93 -7.99 12.89 21.29
CA TRP A 93 -7.35 11.78 20.61
C TRP A 93 -7.32 10.46 21.36
N SER A 94 -7.78 10.44 22.61
CA SER A 94 -7.88 9.23 23.43
C SER A 94 -8.88 8.21 22.87
N GLY A 95 -8.88 7.01 23.44
CA GLY A 95 -9.89 5.99 23.13
C GLY A 95 -11.33 6.44 23.44
N ASP A 96 -11.53 7.35 24.42
CA ASP A 96 -12.84 7.95 24.69
C ASP A 96 -13.25 8.92 23.59
N ALA A 97 -12.31 9.74 23.12
CA ALA A 97 -12.52 10.62 21.97
C ALA A 97 -12.92 9.82 20.71
N GLU A 98 -12.24 8.69 20.47
CA GLU A 98 -12.57 7.81 19.34
C GLU A 98 -13.96 7.19 19.50
N ARG A 99 -14.33 6.73 20.71
CA ARG A 99 -15.69 6.22 20.99
C ARG A 99 -16.76 7.28 20.74
N GLN A 100 -16.53 8.50 21.20
CA GLN A 100 -17.45 9.61 21.00
C GLN A 100 -17.59 9.95 19.51
N LEU A 101 -16.48 10.06 18.78
CA LEU A 101 -16.49 10.30 17.34
C LEU A 101 -17.30 9.23 16.60
N ARG A 102 -17.06 7.95 16.90
CA ARG A 102 -17.83 6.82 16.32
C ARG A 102 -19.32 6.92 16.60
N SER A 103 -19.69 7.26 17.84
CA SER A 103 -21.09 7.44 18.23
C SER A 103 -21.76 8.57 17.44
N VAL A 104 -21.08 9.70 17.28
CA VAL A 104 -21.58 10.84 16.49
C VAL A 104 -21.74 10.45 15.02
N LEU A 105 -20.73 9.83 14.43
CA LEU A 105 -20.75 9.39 13.03
C LEU A 105 -21.86 8.35 12.77
N SER A 106 -22.00 7.35 13.63
CA SER A 106 -23.06 6.34 13.52
C SER A 106 -24.45 6.94 13.68
N THR A 107 -24.64 7.89 14.61
CA THR A 107 -25.93 8.62 14.76
C THR A 107 -26.29 9.41 13.50
N ALA A 108 -25.27 9.91 12.79
CA ALA A 108 -25.43 10.60 11.51
C ALA A 108 -25.49 9.65 10.29
N TRP A 109 -25.49 8.33 10.49
CA TRP A 109 -25.41 7.32 9.43
C TRP A 109 -24.16 7.44 8.55
N LEU A 110 -23.08 7.97 9.10
CA LEU A 110 -21.78 8.12 8.45
C LEU A 110 -20.84 6.99 8.92
N GLU A 111 -21.12 5.76 8.51
CA GLU A 111 -20.31 4.58 8.84
C GLU A 111 -19.09 4.41 7.91
N LEU A 112 -18.43 5.53 7.62
CA LEU A 112 -17.25 5.56 6.76
C LEU A 112 -15.98 5.26 7.57
N PRO A 113 -14.96 4.68 6.93
CA PRO A 113 -13.61 4.60 7.51
C PRO A 113 -13.07 6.01 7.78
N PHE A 114 -12.32 6.16 8.87
CA PHE A 114 -11.66 7.41 9.21
C PHE A 114 -10.28 7.14 9.79
N ILE A 115 -9.37 8.11 9.64
CA ILE A 115 -8.07 8.08 10.31
C ILE A 115 -8.32 8.25 11.80
N ARG A 116 -7.89 7.28 12.60
CA ARG A 116 -8.08 7.30 14.05
C ARG A 116 -7.40 8.55 14.64
N PRO A 117 -8.08 9.33 15.50
CA PRO A 117 -7.54 10.57 16.06
C PRO A 117 -6.13 10.43 16.63
N ARG A 118 -5.88 9.39 17.44
CA ARG A 118 -4.58 9.10 18.02
C ARG A 118 -3.47 8.93 16.98
N ALA A 119 -3.74 8.19 15.90
CA ALA A 119 -2.76 7.95 14.84
C ALA A 119 -2.42 9.25 14.11
N SER A 120 -3.42 10.12 13.88
CA SER A 120 -3.20 11.44 13.27
C SER A 120 -2.29 12.32 14.14
N VAL A 121 -2.53 12.38 15.45
CA VAL A 121 -1.70 13.17 16.38
C VAL A 121 -0.31 12.58 16.55
N ALA A 122 -0.20 11.27 16.68
CA ALA A 122 1.09 10.57 16.77
C ALA A 122 1.96 10.81 15.53
N ARG A 123 1.38 10.75 14.32
CA ARG A 123 2.09 11.07 13.09
C ARG A 123 2.65 12.49 13.10
N ARG A 124 1.79 13.47 13.40
CA ARG A 124 2.18 14.88 13.47
C ARG A 124 3.32 15.07 14.47
N ALA A 125 3.21 14.47 15.66
CA ALA A 125 4.24 14.55 16.68
C ALA A 125 5.58 13.93 16.22
N ALA A 126 5.55 12.79 15.51
CA ALA A 126 6.74 12.19 14.91
C ALA A 126 7.42 13.15 13.94
N PHE A 127 6.65 13.81 13.07
CA PHE A 127 7.17 14.77 12.11
C PHE A 127 7.71 16.04 12.74
N TYR A 128 7.05 16.55 13.79
CA TYR A 128 7.60 17.65 14.57
C TYR A 128 8.94 17.28 15.22
N ALA A 129 9.06 16.09 15.79
CA ALA A 129 10.32 15.60 16.36
C ALA A 129 11.41 15.45 15.28
N ALA A 130 11.07 14.97 14.08
CA ALA A 130 12.00 14.90 12.96
C ALA A 130 12.43 16.30 12.48
N ALA A 131 11.49 17.24 12.41
CA ALA A 131 11.75 18.63 12.05
C ALA A 131 12.63 19.34 13.10
N GLU A 132 12.42 19.12 14.41
CA GLU A 132 13.29 19.63 15.47
C GLU A 132 14.74 19.18 15.28
N LEU A 133 14.96 17.92 14.89
CA LEU A 133 16.30 17.38 14.60
C LEU A 133 16.91 17.96 13.32
N ALA A 134 16.11 18.13 12.26
CA ALA A 134 16.56 18.75 11.01
C ALA A 134 16.91 20.23 11.20
N ASP A 135 16.04 21.02 11.84
CA ASP A 135 16.23 22.45 12.13
C ASP A 135 17.46 22.69 13.03
N ALA A 136 17.75 21.76 13.95
CA ALA A 136 18.95 21.82 14.79
C ALA A 136 20.24 21.42 14.03
N GLY A 137 20.15 21.12 12.73
CA GLY A 137 21.28 20.68 11.91
C GLY A 137 21.84 19.32 12.32
N ARG A 138 21.03 18.48 12.99
CA ARG A 138 21.45 17.14 13.44
C ARG A 138 21.37 16.11 12.33
N VAL A 139 20.48 16.31 11.35
CA VAL A 139 20.37 15.46 10.16
C VAL A 139 21.21 16.07 9.05
N GLU A 140 22.13 15.28 8.48
CA GLU A 140 22.96 15.74 7.37
C GLU A 140 22.12 15.99 6.11
N ARG A 141 22.57 16.94 5.27
CA ARG A 141 21.85 17.27 4.03
C ARG A 141 21.65 16.05 3.11
N ALA A 142 22.60 15.12 3.10
CA ALA A 142 22.52 13.89 2.31
C ALA A 142 21.44 12.93 2.82
N ASP A 143 21.07 13.00 4.10
CA ASP A 143 20.03 12.18 4.72
C ASP A 143 18.63 12.80 4.64
N LEU A 144 18.53 14.11 4.36
CA LEU A 144 17.25 14.82 4.31
C LEU A 144 16.30 14.24 3.26
N GLU A 145 16.81 13.83 2.10
CA GLU A 145 15.98 13.21 1.05
C GLU A 145 15.34 11.90 1.54
N GLU A 146 16.06 11.14 2.36
CA GLU A 146 15.53 9.88 2.89
C GLU A 146 14.59 10.11 4.08
N VAL A 147 14.85 11.12 4.92
CA VAL A 147 13.91 11.55 5.96
C VAL A 147 12.61 12.10 5.34
N GLU A 148 12.70 12.89 4.27
CA GLU A 148 11.56 13.36 3.49
C GLU A 148 10.80 12.18 2.89
N TRP A 149 11.50 11.23 2.29
CA TRP A 149 10.89 10.01 1.74
C TRP A 149 10.14 9.21 2.81
N LEU A 150 10.70 9.10 4.02
CA LEU A 150 10.03 8.49 5.16
C LEU A 150 8.81 9.31 5.67
N CYS A 151 8.77 10.61 5.40
CA CYS A 151 7.65 11.52 5.68
C CYS A 151 6.61 11.62 4.55
N ALA A 152 6.85 10.99 3.40
CA ALA A 152 5.95 11.02 2.26
C ALA A 152 4.81 9.99 2.45
N PHE A 153 3.71 10.48 3.03
CA PHE A 153 2.48 9.70 3.28
C PHE A 153 1.39 9.95 2.22
N TYR A 154 1.75 10.72 1.20
CA TYR A 154 0.87 11.11 0.11
C TYR A 154 1.56 10.93 -1.23
N ASP A 155 0.81 10.47 -2.23
CA ASP A 155 1.21 10.46 -3.64
C ASP A 155 0.32 11.45 -4.38
N GLU A 156 0.88 12.61 -4.69
CA GLU A 156 0.13 13.76 -5.21
C GLU A 156 -0.55 13.45 -6.56
N GLU A 157 0.10 12.60 -7.37
CA GLU A 157 -0.44 12.15 -8.65
C GLU A 157 -1.65 11.24 -8.45
N LEU A 158 -1.63 10.33 -7.45
CA LEU A 158 -2.76 9.45 -7.16
C LEU A 158 -3.95 10.17 -6.51
N GLU A 159 -3.72 11.18 -5.67
CA GLU A 159 -4.79 11.96 -5.03
C GLU A 159 -5.71 12.66 -6.05
N GLY A 160 -5.11 13.16 -7.12
CA GLY A 160 -5.82 13.82 -8.23
C GLY A 160 -6.62 12.85 -9.10
N LEU A 161 -6.38 11.54 -8.99
CA LEU A 161 -6.97 10.54 -9.86
C LEU A 161 -8.24 9.94 -9.27
N ARG A 162 -9.04 9.34 -10.17
CA ARG A 162 -10.21 8.56 -9.79
C ARG A 162 -10.06 7.17 -10.38
N PRO A 163 -10.28 6.11 -9.59
CA PRO A 163 -10.28 4.76 -10.12
C PRO A 163 -11.40 4.61 -11.15
N LEU A 164 -11.15 3.77 -12.15
CA LEU A 164 -12.20 3.36 -13.08
C LEU A 164 -13.22 2.46 -12.36
N ARG A 165 -14.40 2.35 -12.96
CA ARG A 165 -15.38 1.34 -12.52
C ARG A 165 -14.86 -0.05 -12.85
N ARG A 166 -15.20 -1.01 -12.00
CA ARG A 166 -14.98 -2.42 -12.26
C ARG A 166 -15.66 -2.84 -13.57
N ASP A 167 -14.92 -3.55 -14.39
CA ASP A 167 -15.43 -4.28 -15.54
C ASP A 167 -15.77 -5.71 -15.10
N PRO A 168 -17.05 -6.10 -14.99
CA PRO A 168 -17.44 -7.43 -14.51
C PRO A 168 -17.11 -8.55 -15.50
N GLY A 169 -16.86 -8.24 -16.78
CA GLY A 169 -16.38 -9.21 -17.76
C GLY A 169 -14.93 -9.58 -17.50
N LEU A 170 -14.12 -8.61 -17.07
CA LEU A 170 -12.70 -8.79 -16.79
C LEU A 170 -12.42 -9.23 -15.35
N ILE A 171 -13.13 -8.65 -14.40
CA ILE A 171 -13.02 -8.87 -12.96
C ILE A 171 -14.40 -9.32 -12.43
N PRO A 172 -14.72 -10.60 -12.57
CA PRO A 172 -16.01 -11.13 -12.14
C PRO A 172 -16.13 -11.15 -10.61
N PRO A 173 -17.36 -11.05 -10.09
CA PRO A 173 -17.62 -11.04 -8.66
C PRO A 173 -17.29 -12.39 -7.99
N ILE A 174 -17.20 -12.38 -6.66
CA ILE A 174 -17.23 -13.59 -5.83
C ILE A 174 -18.57 -14.28 -6.06
N THR A 175 -18.50 -15.56 -6.43
CA THR A 175 -19.70 -16.40 -6.57
C THR A 175 -19.84 -17.24 -5.31
N LEU A 176 -20.72 -16.81 -4.41
CA LEU A 176 -21.15 -17.62 -3.26
C LEU A 176 -22.50 -18.27 -3.59
N GLY A 177 -22.59 -19.59 -3.46
CA GLY A 177 -23.87 -20.28 -3.64
C GLY A 177 -24.89 -19.82 -2.59
N ALA A 178 -26.17 -19.71 -2.96
CA ALA A 178 -27.22 -19.18 -2.08
C ALA A 178 -27.36 -19.93 -0.73
N THR A 179 -26.93 -21.19 -0.67
CA THR A 179 -26.95 -22.04 0.54
C THR A 179 -25.55 -22.41 1.03
N GLN A 180 -24.51 -21.88 0.39
CA GLN A 180 -23.14 -22.27 0.67
C GLN A 180 -22.61 -21.56 1.91
N ARG A 181 -22.00 -22.32 2.83
CA ARG A 181 -21.37 -21.71 4.01
C ARG A 181 -20.07 -20.99 3.61
N PRO A 182 -19.77 -19.82 4.20
CA PRO A 182 -18.53 -19.10 3.92
C PRO A 182 -17.26 -19.94 4.05
N LEU A 183 -17.15 -20.81 5.07
CA LEU A 183 -15.97 -21.67 5.24
C LEU A 183 -15.88 -22.80 4.20
N GLU A 184 -17.02 -23.31 3.71
CA GLU A 184 -17.03 -24.27 2.60
C GLU A 184 -16.54 -23.63 1.31
N TRP A 185 -16.98 -22.39 1.03
CA TRP A 185 -16.57 -21.62 -0.15
C TRP A 185 -15.05 -21.40 -0.23
N VAL A 186 -14.40 -21.18 0.91
CA VAL A 186 -12.94 -21.03 0.99
C VAL A 186 -12.21 -22.22 0.35
N THR A 187 -12.76 -23.42 0.45
CA THR A 187 -12.12 -24.65 -0.06
C THR A 187 -12.31 -24.92 -1.55
N LEU A 188 -13.21 -24.19 -2.23
CA LEU A 188 -13.57 -24.44 -3.64
C LEU A 188 -12.76 -23.61 -4.66
N ILE A 189 -11.55 -23.18 -4.31
CA ILE A 189 -10.73 -22.26 -5.14
C ILE A 189 -10.45 -22.81 -6.54
N ASP A 190 -10.23 -24.13 -6.69
CA ASP A 190 -9.79 -24.73 -7.94
C ASP A 190 -10.78 -24.52 -9.11
N ALA A 191 -12.08 -24.38 -8.81
CA ALA A 191 -13.11 -24.13 -9.81
C ALA A 191 -12.97 -22.75 -10.48
N ASP A 192 -12.34 -21.79 -9.80
CA ASP A 192 -12.40 -20.36 -10.17
C ASP A 192 -11.16 -19.85 -10.92
N PHE A 193 -10.12 -20.68 -11.11
CA PHE A 193 -9.01 -20.34 -12.01
C PHE A 193 -9.46 -20.17 -13.48
N GLY A 194 -10.56 -20.82 -13.88
CA GLY A 194 -11.11 -20.69 -15.24
C GLY A 194 -11.69 -19.30 -15.53
N VAL A 195 -11.92 -18.50 -14.49
CA VAL A 195 -12.67 -17.25 -14.52
C VAL A 195 -11.76 -16.03 -14.74
N LEU A 196 -10.46 -16.16 -14.46
CA LEU A 196 -9.47 -15.10 -14.66
C LEU A 196 -9.25 -14.86 -16.16
N GLN A 197 -9.76 -13.74 -16.66
CA GLN A 197 -9.65 -13.39 -18.07
C GLN A 197 -8.25 -12.83 -18.42
N GLY A 198 -7.76 -13.22 -19.60
CA GLY A 198 -6.45 -12.80 -20.11
C GLY A 198 -6.51 -11.57 -21.02
N GLN A 199 -7.69 -11.13 -21.46
CA GLN A 199 -7.82 -10.10 -22.48
C GLN A 199 -9.04 -9.22 -22.21
N ARG A 200 -8.93 -7.94 -22.58
CA ARG A 200 -9.98 -6.92 -22.50
C ARG A 200 -10.77 -6.84 -23.80
N GLU A 201 -11.95 -6.22 -23.75
CA GLU A 201 -12.78 -5.97 -24.94
C GLU A 201 -12.05 -5.13 -26.02
N ASP A 202 -11.14 -4.24 -25.61
CA ASP A 202 -10.31 -3.42 -26.52
C ASP A 202 -9.13 -4.19 -27.15
N GLY A 203 -9.05 -5.50 -26.92
CA GLY A 203 -8.02 -6.37 -27.46
C GLY A 203 -6.70 -6.38 -26.68
N ARG A 204 -6.53 -5.54 -25.66
CA ARG A 204 -5.33 -5.55 -24.80
C ARG A 204 -5.28 -6.75 -23.88
N VAL A 205 -4.09 -7.27 -23.66
CA VAL A 205 -3.85 -8.47 -22.85
C VAL A 205 -3.47 -8.08 -21.44
N VAL A 206 -4.07 -8.71 -20.44
CA VAL A 206 -3.73 -8.51 -19.02
C VAL A 206 -2.46 -9.29 -18.72
N LEU A 207 -1.35 -8.57 -18.54
CA LEU A 207 -0.08 -9.13 -18.09
C LEU A 207 -0.09 -9.41 -16.60
N ALA A 208 -0.79 -8.60 -15.80
CA ALA A 208 -0.85 -8.78 -14.37
C ALA A 208 -2.13 -8.24 -13.75
N GLU A 209 -2.49 -8.81 -12.60
CA GLU A 209 -3.63 -8.43 -11.79
C GLU A 209 -3.23 -8.47 -10.32
N TRP A 210 -3.67 -7.47 -9.57
CA TRP A 210 -3.74 -7.50 -8.12
C TRP A 210 -5.13 -6.97 -7.74
N THR A 211 -6.02 -7.85 -7.30
CA THR A 211 -7.44 -7.55 -7.06
C THR A 211 -7.83 -8.06 -5.68
N THR A 212 -8.48 -7.20 -4.89
CA THR A 212 -9.16 -7.61 -3.66
C THR A 212 -10.66 -7.45 -3.84
N LEU A 213 -11.41 -8.51 -3.54
CA LEU A 213 -12.88 -8.53 -3.47
C LEU A 213 -13.31 -8.90 -2.06
N LYS A 214 -14.43 -8.34 -1.61
CA LYS A 214 -15.03 -8.62 -0.31
C LYS A 214 -16.54 -8.50 -0.39
N THR A 215 -17.27 -9.53 0.04
CA THR A 215 -18.71 -9.38 0.26
C THR A 215 -18.97 -8.70 1.59
N LEU A 216 -20.01 -7.87 1.64
CA LEU A 216 -20.44 -7.18 2.85
C LEU A 216 -21.44 -8.03 3.65
N ASP A 217 -21.50 -9.33 3.42
CA ASP A 217 -22.28 -10.26 4.24
C ASP A 217 -21.61 -10.53 5.59
N TRP A 218 -22.37 -11.19 6.48
CA TRP A 218 -21.81 -11.79 7.68
C TRP A 218 -20.64 -12.73 7.35
N GLY A 219 -19.57 -12.67 8.14
CA GLY A 219 -18.36 -13.46 7.91
C GLY A 219 -17.38 -12.86 6.89
N SER A 220 -17.82 -11.84 6.13
CA SER A 220 -17.03 -11.10 5.13
C SER A 220 -16.12 -11.98 4.25
N PRO A 221 -16.68 -12.96 3.50
CA PRO A 221 -15.96 -13.63 2.43
C PRO A 221 -15.12 -12.65 1.61
N SER A 222 -13.84 -12.94 1.48
CA SER A 222 -12.89 -12.10 0.75
C SER A 222 -11.96 -12.93 -0.10
N GLU A 223 -11.61 -12.38 -1.26
CA GLU A 223 -10.76 -13.01 -2.25
C GLU A 223 -9.67 -12.03 -2.68
N LEU A 224 -8.41 -12.45 -2.60
CA LEU A 224 -7.28 -11.78 -3.20
C LEU A 224 -6.86 -12.58 -4.43
N ARG A 225 -6.85 -11.92 -5.59
CA ARG A 225 -6.37 -12.47 -6.86
C ARG A 225 -5.06 -11.79 -7.23
N GLU A 226 -4.05 -12.60 -7.50
CA GLU A 226 -2.75 -12.14 -7.95
C GLU A 226 -2.36 -12.88 -9.21
N VAL A 227 -2.11 -12.16 -10.28
CA VAL A 227 -1.76 -12.73 -11.57
C VAL A 227 -0.56 -12.01 -12.15
N THR A 228 0.37 -12.76 -12.76
CA THR A 228 1.54 -12.18 -13.41
C THR A 228 2.00 -13.01 -14.59
N ALA A 229 2.44 -12.33 -15.66
CA ALA A 229 3.14 -12.93 -16.77
C ALA A 229 4.62 -13.14 -16.43
N ARG A 230 5.18 -14.30 -16.77
CA ARG A 230 6.60 -14.62 -16.62
C ARG A 230 7.15 -15.38 -17.82
N ALA A 231 8.45 -15.28 -18.06
CA ALA A 231 9.11 -16.12 -19.03
C ALA A 231 9.08 -17.60 -18.58
N ARG A 232 8.86 -18.54 -19.51
CA ARG A 232 8.79 -19.99 -19.20
C ARG A 232 9.97 -20.50 -18.39
N ALA A 233 11.17 -20.01 -18.69
CA ALA A 233 12.40 -20.41 -18.00
C ALA A 233 12.41 -20.05 -16.49
N GLN A 234 11.51 -19.16 -16.06
CA GLN A 234 11.37 -18.67 -14.68
C GLN A 234 10.11 -19.24 -13.98
N VAL A 235 9.45 -20.22 -14.59
CA VAL A 235 8.24 -20.84 -14.04
C VAL A 235 8.62 -22.06 -13.22
N SER A 236 8.80 -21.86 -11.92
CA SER A 236 8.63 -22.93 -10.93
C SER A 236 7.16 -22.94 -10.47
N PRO A 237 6.63 -24.06 -9.95
CA PRO A 237 5.34 -24.05 -9.27
C PRO A 237 5.40 -23.04 -8.12
N PRO A 238 4.47 -22.06 -8.05
CA PRO A 238 4.54 -21.04 -7.02
C PRO A 238 4.43 -21.68 -5.64
N SER A 239 5.46 -21.56 -4.81
CA SER A 239 5.30 -21.90 -3.38
C SER A 239 4.40 -20.85 -2.72
N HIS A 240 3.78 -21.18 -1.58
CA HIS A 240 3.01 -20.19 -0.82
C HIS A 240 3.86 -18.99 -0.39
N GLU A 241 5.17 -19.18 -0.25
CA GLU A 241 6.14 -18.15 0.13
C GLU A 241 6.70 -17.36 -1.07
N GLU A 242 6.40 -17.78 -2.30
CA GLU A 242 6.94 -17.12 -3.48
C GLU A 242 6.31 -15.74 -3.71
N GLN A 243 7.16 -14.75 -3.92
CA GLN A 243 6.76 -13.41 -4.26
C GLN A 243 6.41 -13.34 -5.76
N LEU A 244 5.17 -12.99 -6.11
CA LEU A 244 4.73 -12.95 -7.51
C LEU A 244 5.27 -11.73 -8.27
N PHE A 245 5.40 -10.59 -7.60
CA PHE A 245 5.81 -9.30 -8.18
C PHE A 245 7.14 -8.83 -7.62
N GLY A 246 7.88 -8.04 -8.41
CA GLY A 246 9.04 -7.29 -7.93
C GLY A 246 8.59 -6.27 -6.90
N ARG A 247 9.52 -5.77 -6.08
CA ARG A 247 9.18 -4.76 -5.07
C ARG A 247 9.88 -3.45 -5.36
N VAL A 248 9.12 -2.39 -5.29
CA VAL A 248 9.62 -1.05 -4.98
C VAL A 248 8.96 -0.65 -3.66
N ARG A 249 9.62 0.21 -2.88
CA ARG A 249 9.09 0.64 -1.58
C ARG A 249 8.76 2.12 -1.66
N HIS A 250 7.63 2.50 -1.07
CA HIS A 250 7.14 3.90 -0.98
C HIS A 250 7.49 4.74 -2.20
N THR A 251 7.17 4.22 -3.37
CA THR A 251 7.49 4.86 -4.63
C THR A 251 6.27 5.63 -5.10
N ARG A 252 6.42 6.94 -5.24
CA ARG A 252 5.39 7.79 -5.85
C ARG A 252 5.31 7.51 -7.34
N VAL A 253 4.16 7.78 -7.96
CA VAL A 253 3.97 7.66 -9.41
C VAL A 253 5.04 8.44 -10.18
N VAL A 254 5.37 9.66 -9.75
CA VAL A 254 6.37 10.52 -10.41
C VAL A 254 7.78 9.91 -10.38
N ASP A 255 8.11 9.16 -9.33
CA ASP A 255 9.44 8.59 -9.13
C ASP A 255 9.61 7.22 -9.82
N TYR A 256 8.49 6.53 -10.11
CA TYR A 256 8.47 5.13 -10.54
C TYR A 256 9.41 4.83 -11.71
N ALA A 257 9.39 5.64 -12.76
CA ALA A 257 10.13 5.35 -13.99
C ALA A 257 11.65 5.32 -13.78
N GLY A 258 12.15 6.02 -12.75
CA GLY A 258 13.56 6.06 -12.38
C GLY A 258 13.97 5.01 -11.33
N ARG A 259 13.03 4.24 -10.76
CA ARG A 259 13.34 3.28 -9.70
C ARG A 259 13.92 1.98 -10.25
N GLN A 260 14.87 1.43 -9.51
CA GLN A 260 15.37 0.08 -9.71
C GLN A 260 14.70 -0.85 -8.67
N PRO A 261 13.89 -1.81 -9.11
CA PRO A 261 13.20 -2.72 -8.18
C PRO A 261 14.17 -3.63 -7.41
N GLU A 262 13.79 -4.01 -6.20
CA GLU A 262 14.40 -5.14 -5.51
C GLU A 262 14.17 -6.40 -6.36
N HIS A 263 15.23 -7.18 -6.59
CA HIS A 263 15.20 -8.35 -7.48
C HIS A 263 14.79 -8.03 -8.94
N ALA A 264 15.16 -6.84 -9.45
CA ALA A 264 14.79 -6.30 -10.77
C ALA A 264 14.96 -7.22 -11.98
N HIS A 265 15.83 -8.23 -11.92
CA HIS A 265 16.27 -8.98 -13.10
C HIS A 265 15.33 -10.11 -13.53
N GLU A 266 14.38 -10.51 -12.68
CA GLU A 266 13.61 -11.75 -12.90
C GLU A 266 12.10 -11.55 -13.07
N GLN A 267 11.57 -10.35 -12.83
CA GLN A 267 10.12 -10.12 -12.78
C GLN A 267 9.68 -9.00 -13.72
N LEU A 268 8.66 -9.29 -14.53
CA LEU A 268 8.07 -8.34 -15.49
C LEU A 268 7.24 -7.24 -14.83
N ILE A 269 6.80 -7.48 -13.59
CA ILE A 269 5.83 -6.67 -12.89
C ILE A 269 6.40 -6.32 -11.52
N VAL A 270 6.19 -5.10 -11.10
CA VAL A 270 6.61 -4.58 -9.79
C VAL A 270 5.38 -4.12 -9.02
N GLN A 271 5.44 -4.27 -7.71
CA GLN A 271 4.44 -3.81 -6.77
C GLN A 271 5.06 -2.76 -5.86
N ASN A 272 4.32 -1.69 -5.62
CA ASN A 272 4.68 -0.73 -4.59
C ASN A 272 4.27 -1.24 -3.22
N TYR A 273 5.28 -1.49 -2.39
CA TYR A 273 5.11 -1.87 -1.00
C TYR A 273 5.18 -0.63 -0.13
N VAL A 274 4.06 -0.30 0.51
CA VAL A 274 3.92 0.87 1.37
C VAL A 274 3.56 0.47 2.80
N TRP A 275 4.19 1.15 3.74
CA TRP A 275 3.83 1.15 5.15
C TRP A 275 3.09 2.44 5.49
N ALA A 276 1.83 2.34 5.94
CA ALA A 276 1.03 3.47 6.44
C ALA A 276 1.01 4.67 5.49
N ASP A 277 0.39 4.54 4.31
CA ASP A 277 0.14 5.66 3.40
C ASP A 277 -1.35 6.01 3.43
N ASP A 278 -1.69 7.29 3.33
CA ASP A 278 -3.08 7.77 3.38
C ASP A 278 -3.73 7.83 1.99
N THR A 279 -2.94 7.73 0.92
CA THR A 279 -3.43 7.86 -0.45
C THR A 279 -4.09 6.56 -0.91
N LEU A 280 -5.27 6.67 -1.53
CA LEU A 280 -5.93 5.51 -2.10
C LEU A 280 -5.11 4.95 -3.27
N GLY A 281 -5.02 3.62 -3.36
CA GLY A 281 -4.39 2.96 -4.49
C GLY A 281 -2.85 2.84 -4.43
N VAL A 282 -2.20 3.35 -3.40
CA VAL A 282 -0.75 3.29 -3.16
C VAL A 282 -0.09 1.91 -3.31
N ARG A 283 -0.84 0.82 -3.12
CA ARG A 283 -0.40 -0.56 -3.38
C ARG A 283 -0.54 -0.93 -4.86
N TRP A 284 -0.09 -0.05 -5.74
CA TRP A 284 -0.18 -0.23 -7.18
C TRP A 284 0.76 -1.34 -7.67
N ILE A 285 0.41 -1.92 -8.82
CA ILE A 285 1.32 -2.74 -9.62
C ILE A 285 1.57 -2.06 -10.97
N ALA A 286 2.78 -2.21 -11.49
CA ALA A 286 3.19 -1.64 -12.77
C ALA A 286 4.15 -2.57 -13.49
N PHE A 287 4.37 -2.32 -14.79
CA PHE A 287 5.41 -3.00 -15.52
C PHE A 287 6.79 -2.68 -14.93
N ASN A 288 7.76 -3.57 -15.01
CA ASN A 288 9.09 -3.30 -14.47
C ASN A 288 9.81 -2.23 -15.34
N PRO A 289 10.20 -1.07 -14.77
CA PRO A 289 10.83 0.01 -15.54
C PRO A 289 12.13 -0.42 -16.21
N MET A 290 12.92 -1.30 -15.58
CA MET A 290 14.15 -1.85 -16.17
C MET A 290 13.84 -2.72 -17.39
N GLY A 291 12.75 -3.49 -17.34
CA GLY A 291 12.26 -4.27 -18.47
C GLY A 291 11.86 -3.37 -19.64
N ALA A 292 11.12 -2.30 -19.36
CA ALA A 292 10.65 -1.37 -20.39
C ALA A 292 11.82 -0.66 -21.08
N LEU A 293 12.77 -0.15 -20.30
CA LEU A 293 13.98 0.48 -20.82
C LEU A 293 14.80 -0.50 -21.68
N SER A 294 14.90 -1.77 -21.28
CA SER A 294 15.61 -2.79 -22.07
C SER A 294 14.96 -3.12 -23.42
N LEU A 295 13.66 -2.85 -23.56
CA LEU A 295 12.90 -2.96 -24.81
C LEU A 295 12.91 -1.67 -25.63
N GLY A 296 13.62 -0.63 -25.16
CA GLY A 296 13.66 0.67 -25.81
C GLY A 296 12.38 1.50 -25.65
N TRP A 297 11.49 1.10 -24.73
CA TRP A 297 10.29 1.86 -24.42
C TRP A 297 10.63 3.10 -23.59
N ARG A 298 9.76 4.10 -23.66
CA ARG A 298 9.91 5.38 -22.97
C ARG A 298 8.70 5.64 -22.08
N PRO A 299 8.87 6.25 -20.90
CA PRO A 299 7.74 6.63 -20.07
C PRO A 299 6.87 7.63 -20.82
N ALA A 300 5.55 7.47 -20.72
CA ALA A 300 4.59 8.39 -21.31
C ALA A 300 4.25 9.52 -20.33
N ASN A 301 3.98 10.72 -20.85
CA ASN A 301 3.54 11.86 -20.04
C ASN A 301 2.06 11.78 -19.60
N ALA A 302 1.33 10.78 -20.07
CA ALA A 302 -0.09 10.60 -19.78
C ALA A 302 -0.43 9.12 -19.65
N GLY A 303 -1.28 8.81 -18.68
CA GLY A 303 -1.65 7.45 -18.31
C GLY A 303 -0.83 6.93 -17.14
N LEU A 304 -1.48 6.15 -16.27
CA LEU A 304 -0.85 5.58 -15.08
C LEU A 304 0.20 4.54 -15.47
N PHE A 305 1.45 4.80 -15.06
CA PHE A 305 2.60 3.90 -15.29
C PHE A 305 2.75 3.46 -16.75
N ARG A 306 2.37 4.33 -17.69
CA ARG A 306 2.32 4.02 -19.12
C ARG A 306 3.70 4.15 -19.77
N TRP A 307 3.99 3.21 -20.66
CA TRP A 307 5.15 3.24 -21.54
C TRP A 307 4.71 3.27 -23.01
N ASN A 308 5.51 3.93 -23.83
CA ASN A 308 5.34 4.02 -25.27
C ASN A 308 6.54 3.40 -26.00
N ASP A 309 6.32 2.91 -27.20
CA ASP A 309 7.38 2.44 -28.08
C ASP A 309 8.20 3.62 -28.68
N SER A 310 9.14 3.30 -29.57
CA SER A 310 9.94 4.32 -30.27
C SER A 310 9.13 5.21 -31.22
N ASN A 311 7.93 4.79 -31.61
CA ASN A 311 7.01 5.56 -32.46
C ASN A 311 6.06 6.44 -31.64
N GLY A 312 6.08 6.30 -30.30
CA GLY A 312 5.17 7.01 -29.40
C GLY A 312 3.85 6.29 -29.14
N GLU A 313 3.68 5.07 -29.64
CA GLU A 313 2.46 4.28 -29.46
C GLU A 313 2.45 3.57 -28.09
N PRO A 314 1.30 3.52 -27.37
CA PRO A 314 1.22 2.87 -26.08
C PRO A 314 1.56 1.37 -26.13
N THR A 315 2.48 0.93 -25.28
CA THR A 315 2.89 -0.48 -25.15
C THR A 315 2.22 -1.14 -23.97
N VAL A 316 2.49 -0.64 -22.78
CA VAL A 316 1.93 -1.12 -21.52
C VAL A 316 1.40 0.05 -20.70
N GLU A 317 0.35 -0.20 -19.93
CA GLU A 317 -0.14 0.74 -18.94
C GLU A 317 -0.76 0.01 -17.76
N THR A 318 -0.92 0.74 -16.66
CA THR A 318 -1.62 0.25 -15.49
C THR A 318 -3.01 0.86 -15.42
N VAL A 319 -4.00 0.04 -15.05
CA VAL A 319 -5.38 0.42 -14.83
C VAL A 319 -5.71 0.27 -13.36
N TRP A 320 -6.09 1.38 -12.73
CA TRP A 320 -6.66 1.40 -11.39
C TRP A 320 -8.19 1.30 -11.46
N TRP A 321 -8.79 0.39 -10.71
CA TRP A 321 -10.24 0.30 -10.60
C TRP A 321 -10.68 0.12 -9.14
N GLN A 322 -11.93 0.51 -8.89
CA GLN A 322 -12.57 0.39 -7.59
C GLN A 322 -14.08 0.25 -7.76
N ASP A 323 -14.69 -0.54 -6.89
CA ASP A 323 -16.14 -0.74 -6.78
C ASP A 323 -16.50 -0.70 -5.29
N GLY A 324 -17.10 0.40 -4.85
CA GLY A 324 -17.33 0.67 -3.43
C GLY A 324 -16.05 0.86 -2.59
N THR A 325 -16.16 0.75 -1.27
CA THR A 325 -15.07 0.98 -0.33
C THR A 325 -14.78 -0.31 0.41
N ALA A 326 -13.58 -0.87 0.27
CA ALA A 326 -13.22 -2.17 0.86
C ALA A 326 -13.28 -2.18 2.39
N GLU A 327 -13.19 -1.01 3.00
CA GLU A 327 -13.23 -0.77 4.44
C GLU A 327 -14.67 -0.61 4.96
N ARG A 328 -15.68 -0.58 4.06
CA ARG A 328 -17.11 -0.56 4.43
C ARG A 328 -17.44 -1.79 5.26
N ARG A 329 -18.27 -1.59 6.28
CA ARG A 329 -18.59 -2.60 7.30
C ARG A 329 -19.73 -3.50 6.84
N PRO A 330 -19.67 -4.82 7.13
CA PRO A 330 -20.86 -5.67 7.08
C PRO A 330 -21.81 -5.36 8.27
N PRO A 331 -23.09 -5.72 8.20
CA PRO A 331 -23.74 -6.37 7.06
C PRO A 331 -24.37 -5.36 6.07
N HIS A 332 -24.06 -5.52 4.79
CA HIS A 332 -24.88 -5.05 3.67
C HIS A 332 -25.11 -6.25 2.77
N LEU A 333 -26.25 -6.93 3.00
CA LEU A 333 -26.50 -8.25 2.42
C LEU A 333 -26.46 -8.19 0.89
N HIS A 334 -25.77 -9.16 0.29
CA HIS A 334 -25.62 -9.29 -1.17
C HIS A 334 -24.89 -8.13 -1.85
N GLU A 335 -24.23 -7.25 -1.10
CA GLU A 335 -23.32 -6.25 -1.65
C GLU A 335 -21.88 -6.79 -1.67
N GLU A 336 -21.16 -6.45 -2.73
CA GLU A 336 -19.74 -6.72 -2.87
C GLU A 336 -19.00 -5.41 -3.10
N VAL A 337 -17.82 -5.31 -2.52
CA VAL A 337 -16.88 -4.22 -2.75
C VAL A 337 -15.54 -4.79 -3.20
N GLY A 338 -14.77 -3.98 -3.92
CA GLY A 338 -13.47 -4.39 -4.38
C GLY A 338 -12.64 -3.24 -4.92
N TYR A 339 -11.35 -3.49 -5.05
CA TYR A 339 -10.43 -2.59 -5.72
C TYR A 339 -9.25 -3.39 -6.24
N GLY A 340 -8.58 -2.82 -7.24
CA GLY A 340 -7.44 -3.50 -7.80
C GLY A 340 -6.73 -2.73 -8.90
N TRP A 341 -5.70 -3.40 -9.39
CA TRP A 341 -4.75 -2.89 -10.33
C TRP A 341 -4.52 -3.94 -11.41
N LEU A 342 -4.56 -3.52 -12.67
CA LEU A 342 -4.24 -4.37 -13.82
C LEU A 342 -3.05 -3.76 -14.56
N VAL A 343 -2.14 -4.59 -15.05
CA VAL A 343 -1.14 -4.18 -16.04
C VAL A 343 -1.55 -4.77 -17.37
N VAL A 344 -1.78 -3.92 -18.36
CA VAL A 344 -2.29 -4.31 -19.68
C VAL A 344 -1.26 -3.99 -20.76
N ALA A 345 -1.18 -4.84 -21.77
CA ALA A 345 -0.28 -4.70 -22.90
C ALA A 345 -1.04 -4.67 -24.22
N SER A 346 -0.55 -3.85 -25.17
CA SER A 346 -0.94 -3.97 -26.56
C SER A 346 -0.43 -5.27 -27.17
N ALA A 347 -1.07 -5.72 -28.26
CA ALA A 347 -0.63 -6.92 -28.97
C ALA A 347 0.82 -6.80 -29.48
N ALA A 348 1.23 -5.60 -29.91
CA ALA A 348 2.60 -5.32 -30.33
C ALA A 348 3.59 -5.44 -29.17
N ALA A 349 3.25 -4.91 -27.99
CA ALA A 349 4.09 -5.04 -26.79
C ALA A 349 4.24 -6.50 -26.35
N LEU A 350 3.14 -7.27 -26.38
CA LEU A 350 3.17 -8.70 -26.07
C LEU A 350 4.06 -9.48 -27.03
N GLN A 351 4.04 -9.14 -28.33
CA GLN A 351 4.93 -9.76 -29.31
C GLN A 351 6.40 -9.44 -29.02
N GLN A 352 6.73 -8.18 -28.73
CA GLN A 352 8.10 -7.78 -28.36
C GLN A 352 8.60 -8.52 -27.11
N LEU A 353 7.73 -8.72 -26.11
CA LEU A 353 8.05 -9.50 -24.92
C LEU A 353 8.35 -10.96 -25.27
N ARG A 354 7.54 -11.58 -26.14
CA ARG A 354 7.76 -12.96 -26.60
C ARG A 354 9.04 -13.11 -27.41
N ASP A 355 9.35 -12.14 -28.26
CA ASP A 355 10.57 -12.14 -29.07
C ASP A 355 11.81 -12.03 -28.17
N ARG A 356 11.73 -11.25 -27.08
CA ARG A 356 12.84 -11.02 -26.16
C ARG A 356 13.04 -12.14 -25.12
N LEU A 357 11.94 -12.68 -24.60
CA LEU A 357 11.93 -13.58 -23.43
C LEU A 357 11.49 -15.01 -23.76
N GLY A 358 11.05 -15.27 -24.99
CA GLY A 358 10.48 -16.54 -25.40
C GLY A 358 9.03 -16.70 -24.94
N SER A 359 8.59 -17.95 -24.77
CA SER A 359 7.23 -18.25 -24.35
C SER A 359 6.92 -17.64 -22.97
N LEU A 360 5.79 -16.94 -22.89
CA LEU A 360 5.28 -16.39 -21.64
C LEU A 360 4.25 -17.34 -21.03
N HIS A 361 4.25 -17.40 -19.70
CA HIS A 361 3.30 -18.13 -18.89
C HIS A 361 2.62 -17.16 -17.93
N ARG A 362 1.36 -17.45 -17.63
CA ARG A 362 0.55 -16.78 -16.64
C ARG A 362 0.63 -17.58 -15.34
N LEU A 363 1.10 -16.94 -14.28
CA LEU A 363 1.04 -17.43 -12.91
C LEU A 363 -0.13 -16.77 -12.19
N GLU A 364 -0.97 -17.57 -11.55
CA GLU A 364 -2.21 -17.16 -10.91
C GLU A 364 -2.19 -17.65 -9.47
N ARG A 365 -2.50 -16.78 -8.52
CA ARG A 365 -2.69 -17.11 -7.10
C ARG A 365 -4.00 -16.52 -6.62
N ILE A 366 -4.80 -17.34 -5.96
CA ILE A 366 -6.05 -16.95 -5.33
C ILE A 366 -5.96 -17.29 -3.84
N THR A 367 -6.27 -16.31 -2.99
CA THR A 367 -6.38 -16.47 -1.55
C THR A 367 -7.82 -16.15 -1.14
N ARG A 368 -8.48 -17.08 -0.44
CA ARG A 368 -9.82 -16.88 0.11
C ARG A 368 -9.78 -16.84 1.63
N LYS A 369 -10.58 -15.96 2.22
CA LYS A 369 -10.77 -15.87 3.66
C LYS A 369 -12.24 -15.67 3.99
N ALA A 370 -12.70 -16.32 5.05
CA ALA A 370 -14.03 -16.15 5.59
C ALA A 370 -14.04 -16.39 7.11
N ARG A 371 -15.09 -15.92 7.79
CA ARG A 371 -15.31 -16.14 9.21
C ARG A 371 -16.71 -16.67 9.49
N GLU A 372 -16.84 -17.52 10.50
CA GLU A 372 -18.12 -17.97 11.03
C GLU A 372 -18.12 -17.88 12.55
N GLN A 373 -19.25 -17.50 13.15
CA GLN A 373 -19.36 -17.20 14.58
C GLN A 373 -18.95 -18.37 15.49
N ASP A 374 -19.26 -19.61 15.07
CA ASP A 374 -19.04 -20.81 15.88
C ASP A 374 -17.76 -21.58 15.50
N GLU A 375 -17.23 -21.38 14.29
CA GLU A 375 -16.14 -22.18 13.71
C GLU A 375 -14.83 -21.39 13.52
N GLY A 376 -14.85 -20.07 13.76
CA GLY A 376 -13.66 -19.22 13.69
C GLY A 376 -13.38 -18.70 12.28
N GLN A 377 -12.09 -18.53 11.94
CA GLN A 377 -11.64 -17.99 10.65
C GLN A 377 -11.01 -19.10 9.80
N GLY A 378 -11.41 -19.17 8.53
CA GLY A 378 -10.80 -20.04 7.52
C GLY A 378 -10.01 -19.25 6.48
N GLU A 379 -8.93 -19.84 5.98
CA GLU A 379 -8.10 -19.32 4.90
C GLU A 379 -7.59 -20.48 4.03
N ASP A 380 -7.70 -20.36 2.70
CA ASP A 380 -7.06 -21.26 1.74
C ASP A 380 -6.39 -20.43 0.64
N VAL A 381 -5.28 -20.95 0.12
CA VAL A 381 -4.45 -20.32 -0.90
C VAL A 381 -4.10 -21.36 -1.95
N ARG A 382 -4.35 -21.06 -3.22
CA ARG A 382 -3.98 -21.92 -4.35
C ARG A 382 -3.24 -21.15 -5.41
N SER A 383 -2.37 -21.85 -6.11
CA SER A 383 -1.57 -21.30 -7.20
C SER A 383 -1.59 -22.19 -8.43
N ARG A 384 -1.58 -21.60 -9.62
CA ARG A 384 -1.57 -22.29 -10.91
C ARG A 384 -0.66 -21.59 -11.92
N ALA A 385 -0.06 -22.35 -12.83
CA ALA A 385 0.64 -21.84 -14.00
C ALA A 385 -0.04 -22.33 -15.29
N ARG A 386 -0.18 -21.47 -16.30
CA ARG A 386 -0.63 -21.81 -17.67
C ARG A 386 0.11 -20.98 -18.72
N ALA A 387 0.08 -21.38 -19.98
CA ALA A 387 0.65 -20.55 -21.06
C ALA A 387 -0.18 -19.26 -21.24
N LEU A 388 0.48 -18.14 -21.55
CA LEU A 388 -0.16 -16.84 -21.80
C LEU A 388 -0.34 -16.56 -23.30
#